data_AF-A0A1Z5H4Z4-F1
#
_entry.id   AF-A0A1Z5H4Z4-F1
#
_cell.length_a   1.000
_cell.length_b   1.000
_cell.length_c   1.000
_cell.angle_alpha   90.00
_cell.angle_beta   90.00
_cell.angle_gamma   90.00
#
_symmetry.space_group_name_H-M   'P 1'
#
loop_
_entity.id
_entity.type
_entity.pdbx_description
1 polymer ?
#
loop_
_entity_poly.entity_id
_entity_poly.type
_entity_poly.pdbx_seq_one_letter_code
_entity_poly.pdbx_strand_id
1 'polypeptide(L)'
;MKIRSWFLQLCLLAASCLVILLAGLLFWRIPIHAVPAGMPALQAYALTIGLYVSAISFIVLAVFAWQLLHLISQQLVFTAKTVQLFVALKWSCVGIQLGALTMLPGIYLVADRTDAPGVMAMGLIFYAVWLFMTVFFAILQRLWATAVAFKHVSNDSE
;
A
#
# COMPACT_ATOMS: atom_id res chain seq x y z
N MET A 1 -20.72 6.28 -18.45
CA MET A 1 -19.49 6.21 -17.62
C MET A 1 -19.37 4.95 -16.73
N LYS A 2 -20.45 4.17 -16.47
CA LYS A 2 -20.43 2.98 -15.60
C LYS A 2 -19.45 1.85 -16.01
N ILE A 3 -19.23 1.65 -17.31
CA ILE A 3 -18.33 0.61 -17.85
C ILE A 3 -16.86 0.82 -17.42
N ARG A 4 -16.41 2.08 -17.29
CA ARG A 4 -15.03 2.38 -16.87
C ARG A 4 -14.79 2.05 -15.40
N SER A 5 -15.80 2.24 -14.54
CA SER A 5 -15.70 1.95 -13.12
C SER A 5 -15.56 0.44 -12.85
N TRP A 6 -16.33 -0.38 -13.56
CA TRP A 6 -16.25 -1.85 -13.45
C TRP A 6 -14.90 -2.42 -13.84
N PHE A 7 -14.24 -1.84 -14.85
CA PHE A 7 -12.89 -2.25 -15.23
C PHE A 7 -11.86 -1.98 -14.12
N LEU A 8 -11.88 -0.78 -13.51
CA LEU A 8 -10.97 -0.46 -12.41
C LEU A 8 -11.22 -1.32 -11.18
N GLN A 9 -12.48 -1.60 -10.87
CA GLN A 9 -12.87 -2.53 -9.81
C GLN A 9 -12.34 -3.94 -10.07
N LEU A 10 -12.48 -4.45 -11.29
CA LEU A 10 -11.92 -5.74 -11.68
C LEU A 10 -10.39 -5.76 -11.53
N CYS A 11 -9.69 -4.71 -11.95
CA CYS A 11 -8.24 -4.59 -11.79
C CYS A 11 -7.82 -4.62 -10.31
N LEU A 12 -8.53 -3.89 -9.44
CA LEU A 12 -8.27 -3.89 -7.99
C LEU A 12 -8.46 -5.29 -7.39
N LEU A 13 -9.51 -6.00 -7.79
CA LEU A 13 -9.80 -7.35 -7.32
C LEU A 13 -8.75 -8.35 -7.82
N ALA A 14 -8.36 -8.26 -9.10
CA ALA A 14 -7.33 -9.10 -9.68
C ALA A 14 -5.97 -8.87 -9.01
N ALA A 15 -5.57 -7.61 -8.76
CA ALA A 15 -4.34 -7.29 -8.04
C ALA A 15 -4.36 -7.79 -6.59
N SER A 16 -5.48 -7.63 -5.90
CA SER A 16 -5.65 -8.13 -4.52
C SER A 16 -5.59 -9.66 -4.47
N CYS A 17 -6.24 -10.34 -5.42
CA CYS A 17 -6.21 -11.80 -5.54
C CYS A 17 -4.78 -12.30 -5.79
N LEU A 18 -4.04 -11.64 -6.68
CA LEU A 18 -2.63 -11.95 -6.94
C LEU A 18 -1.79 -11.82 -5.67
N VAL A 19 -1.94 -10.72 -4.91
CA VAL A 19 -1.21 -10.52 -3.66
C VAL A 19 -1.55 -11.58 -2.62
N ILE A 20 -2.83 -11.94 -2.47
CA ILE A 20 -3.26 -13.00 -1.54
C ILE A 20 -2.69 -14.35 -1.94
N LEU A 21 -2.71 -14.68 -3.24
CA LEU A 21 -2.15 -15.92 -3.77
C LEU A 21 -0.65 -16.02 -3.49
N LEU A 22 0.11 -14.96 -3.78
CA LEU A 22 1.55 -14.90 -3.51
C LEU A 22 1.83 -14.97 -2.01
N ALA A 23 1.06 -14.27 -1.18
CA ALA A 23 1.23 -14.27 0.26
C ALA A 23 0.97 -15.64 0.89
N GLY A 24 -0.07 -16.35 0.43
CA GLY A 24 -0.39 -17.70 0.90
C GLY A 24 0.62 -18.76 0.46
N LEU A 25 1.12 -18.68 -0.77
CA LEU A 25 2.00 -19.70 -1.34
C LEU A 25 3.49 -19.50 -1.03
N LEU A 26 3.97 -18.25 -1.02
CA LEU A 26 5.40 -17.95 -0.97
C LEU A 26 5.87 -17.55 0.42
N PHE A 27 5.11 -16.72 1.16
CA PHE A 27 5.67 -16.05 2.34
C PHE A 27 6.00 -17.02 3.48
N TRP A 28 5.12 -18.00 3.72
CA TRP A 28 5.36 -19.06 4.72
C TRP A 28 6.63 -19.89 4.44
N ARG A 29 7.03 -20.02 3.16
CA ARG A 29 8.19 -20.84 2.78
C ARG A 29 9.53 -20.18 3.06
N ILE A 30 9.56 -18.86 3.25
CA ILE A 30 10.80 -18.09 3.40
C ILE A 30 11.61 -18.51 4.64
N PRO A 31 11.06 -18.52 5.87
CA PRO A 31 11.86 -18.88 7.05
C PRO A 31 12.33 -20.33 7.00
N ILE A 32 11.53 -21.23 6.39
CA ILE A 32 11.85 -22.66 6.24
C ILE A 32 13.12 -22.86 5.39
N HIS A 33 13.34 -22.03 4.36
CA HIS A 33 14.51 -22.13 3.50
C HIS A 33 15.66 -21.21 3.92
N ALA A 34 15.35 -20.02 4.44
CA ALA A 34 16.35 -19.01 4.77
C ALA A 34 17.16 -19.36 6.03
N VAL A 35 16.51 -19.93 7.07
CA VAL A 35 17.20 -20.26 8.33
C VAL A 35 18.23 -21.38 8.13
N PRO A 36 17.91 -22.51 7.48
CA PRO A 36 18.92 -23.54 7.17
C PRO A 36 20.02 -23.05 6.23
N ALA A 37 19.76 -22.05 5.38
CA ALA A 37 20.75 -21.43 4.50
C ALA A 37 21.70 -20.46 5.22
N GLY A 38 21.62 -20.35 6.55
CA GLY A 38 22.52 -19.52 7.36
C GLY A 38 22.05 -18.09 7.59
N MET A 39 20.79 -17.75 7.24
CA MET A 39 20.17 -16.49 7.65
C MET A 39 19.75 -16.59 9.13
N PRO A 40 20.06 -15.59 9.97
CA PRO A 40 19.65 -15.67 11.36
C PRO A 40 18.12 -15.59 11.46
N ALA A 41 17.56 -16.39 12.37
CA ALA A 41 16.12 -16.62 12.45
C ALA A 41 15.33 -15.31 12.60
N LEU A 42 15.83 -14.38 13.43
CA LEU A 42 15.19 -13.08 13.66
C LEU A 42 14.95 -12.33 12.34
N GLN A 43 15.94 -12.27 11.44
CA GLN A 43 15.84 -11.54 10.18
C GLN A 43 14.96 -12.28 9.17
N ALA A 44 14.99 -13.62 9.16
CA ALA A 44 14.10 -14.41 8.30
C ALA A 44 12.62 -14.22 8.69
N TYR A 45 12.33 -14.23 10.00
CA TYR A 45 10.99 -13.93 10.51
C TYR A 45 10.62 -12.46 10.29
N ALA A 46 11.53 -11.50 10.53
CA ALA A 46 11.26 -10.08 10.29
C ALA A 46 10.92 -9.78 8.82
N LEU A 47 11.64 -10.37 7.86
CA LEU A 47 11.35 -10.26 6.44
C LEU A 47 9.97 -10.83 6.11
N THR A 48 9.64 -11.99 6.68
CA THR A 48 8.34 -12.65 6.49
C THR A 48 7.19 -11.82 7.09
N ILE A 49 7.37 -11.27 8.28
CA ILE A 49 6.39 -10.39 8.93
C ILE A 49 6.20 -9.12 8.10
N GLY A 50 7.28 -8.50 7.62
CA GLY A 50 7.21 -7.34 6.75
C GLY A 50 6.44 -7.60 5.44
N LEU A 51 6.56 -8.81 4.89
CA LEU A 51 5.80 -9.24 3.70
C LEU A 51 4.30 -9.32 4.01
N TYR A 52 3.93 -9.95 5.13
CA TYR A 52 2.53 -10.02 5.55
C TYR A 52 1.95 -8.65 5.88
N VAL A 53 2.68 -7.78 6.59
CA VAL A 53 2.25 -6.40 6.89
C VAL A 53 2.02 -5.62 5.60
N SER A 54 2.93 -5.74 4.63
CA SER A 54 2.77 -5.08 3.32
C SER A 54 1.57 -5.62 2.55
N ALA A 55 1.36 -6.94 2.52
CA ALA A 55 0.23 -7.55 1.83
C ALA A 55 -1.12 -7.17 2.47
N ILE A 56 -1.23 -7.19 3.79
CA ILE A 56 -2.44 -6.77 4.52
C ILE A 56 -2.73 -5.29 4.22
N SER A 57 -1.71 -4.44 4.33
CA SER A 57 -1.85 -3.01 4.06
C SER A 57 -2.25 -2.73 2.60
N PHE A 58 -1.77 -3.53 1.64
CA PHE A 58 -2.19 -3.46 0.25
C PHE A 58 -3.67 -3.85 0.04
N ILE A 59 -4.14 -4.92 0.69
CA ILE A 59 -5.55 -5.32 0.61
C ILE A 59 -6.44 -4.21 1.19
N VAL A 60 -6.05 -3.63 2.32
CA VAL A 60 -6.76 -2.51 2.94
C VAL A 60 -6.77 -1.28 2.02
N LEU A 61 -5.64 -0.95 1.38
CA LEU A 61 -5.55 0.11 0.37
C LEU A 61 -6.53 -0.14 -0.79
N ALA A 62 -6.61 -1.38 -1.28
CA ALA A 62 -7.50 -1.75 -2.38
C ALA A 62 -8.99 -1.61 -2.01
N VAL A 63 -9.37 -1.95 -0.77
CA VAL A 63 -10.73 -1.75 -0.26
C VAL A 63 -11.09 -0.26 -0.22
N PHE A 64 -10.21 0.61 0.27
CA PHE A 64 -10.46 2.05 0.28
C PHE A 64 -10.49 2.66 -1.12
N ALA A 65 -9.63 2.19 -2.03
CA ALA A 65 -9.66 2.59 -3.43
C ALA A 65 -10.99 2.21 -4.10
N TRP A 66 -11.54 1.02 -3.79
CA TRP A 66 -12.85 0.60 -4.27
C TRP A 66 -13.97 1.50 -3.74
N GLN A 67 -13.95 1.83 -2.44
CA GLN A 67 -14.94 2.74 -1.84
C GLN A 67 -14.88 4.13 -2.47
N LEU A 68 -13.67 4.64 -2.75
CA LEU A 68 -13.47 5.92 -3.43
C LEU A 68 -14.07 5.90 -4.84
N LEU A 69 -13.85 4.82 -5.59
CA LEU A 69 -14.41 4.63 -6.92
C LEU A 69 -15.95 4.55 -6.91
N HIS A 70 -16.52 3.97 -5.86
CA HIS A 70 -17.97 3.95 -5.67
C HIS A 70 -18.54 5.37 -5.43
N LEU A 71 -17.90 6.18 -4.60
CA LEU A 71 -18.28 7.59 -4.38
C LEU A 71 -18.20 8.42 -5.67
N ILE A 72 -17.17 8.19 -6.49
CA ILE A 72 -17.04 8.80 -7.82
C ILE A 72 -18.23 8.42 -8.70
N SER A 73 -18.62 7.15 -8.71
CA SER A 73 -19.77 6.69 -9.48
C SER A 73 -21.10 7.28 -8.99
N GLN A 74 -21.20 7.65 -7.72
CA GLN A 74 -22.39 8.29 -7.12
C GLN A 74 -22.38 9.82 -7.24
N GLN A 75 -21.36 10.42 -7.85
CA GLN A 75 -21.15 11.88 -7.88
C GLN A 75 -21.03 12.53 -6.48
N LEU A 76 -20.73 11.74 -5.45
CA LEU A 76 -20.61 12.17 -4.04
C LEU A 76 -19.14 12.43 -3.65
N VAL A 77 -18.35 12.96 -4.59
CA VAL A 77 -16.89 13.07 -4.43
C VAL A 77 -16.52 14.20 -3.46
N PHE A 78 -17.24 15.32 -3.46
CA PHE A 78 -16.98 16.46 -2.57
C PHE A 78 -17.72 16.31 -1.23
N THR A 79 -17.38 15.28 -0.47
CA THR A 79 -17.95 15.01 0.85
C THR A 79 -16.87 14.75 1.89
N ALA A 80 -17.19 14.93 3.17
CA ALA A 80 -16.29 14.59 4.27
C ALA A 80 -15.86 13.11 4.24
N LYS A 81 -16.73 12.20 3.74
CA LYS A 81 -16.41 10.78 3.57
C LYS A 81 -15.22 10.58 2.63
N THR A 82 -15.15 11.32 1.52
CA THR A 82 -14.03 11.23 0.58
C THR A 82 -12.71 11.68 1.23
N VAL A 83 -12.73 12.72 2.06
CA VAL A 83 -11.55 13.17 2.81
C VAL A 83 -11.06 12.07 3.77
N GLN A 84 -11.99 11.40 4.47
CA GLN A 84 -11.66 10.28 5.35
C GLN A 84 -11.04 9.10 4.58
N LEU A 85 -11.49 8.81 3.36
CA LEU A 85 -10.88 7.78 2.52
C LEU A 85 -9.45 8.13 2.10
N PHE A 86 -9.16 9.39 1.78
CA PHE A 86 -7.78 9.82 1.50
C PHE A 86 -6.87 9.67 2.73
N VAL A 87 -7.38 9.93 3.93
CA VAL A 87 -6.66 9.65 5.18
C VAL A 87 -6.36 8.15 5.31
N ALA A 88 -7.35 7.30 5.04
CA ALA A 88 -7.20 5.86 5.14
C ALA A 88 -6.23 5.28 4.09
N LEU A 89 -6.25 5.81 2.86
CA LEU A 89 -5.29 5.47 1.79
C LEU A 89 -3.86 5.84 2.20
N LYS A 90 -3.64 7.05 2.74
CA LYS A 90 -2.34 7.48 3.26
C LYS A 90 -1.83 6.52 4.34
N TRP A 91 -2.64 6.17 5.32
CA TRP A 91 -2.23 5.25 6.40
C TRP A 91 -1.93 3.84 5.89
N SER A 92 -2.64 3.39 4.85
CA SER A 92 -2.35 2.11 4.20
C SER A 92 -0.99 2.13 3.50
N CYS A 93 -0.63 3.25 2.82
CA CYS A 93 0.72 3.43 2.26
C CYS A 93 1.81 3.43 3.34
N VAL A 94 1.55 4.06 4.50
CA VAL A 94 2.45 4.02 5.66
C VAL A 94 2.64 2.58 6.16
N GLY A 95 1.58 1.77 6.20
CA GLY A 95 1.66 0.36 6.57
C GLY A 95 2.60 -0.43 5.64
N ILE A 96 2.50 -0.22 4.33
CA ILE A 96 3.39 -0.86 3.35
C ILE A 96 4.83 -0.36 3.49
N GLN A 97 5.01 0.94 3.74
CA GLN A 97 6.32 1.53 3.99
C GLN A 97 6.99 0.92 5.24
N LEU A 98 6.23 0.73 6.33
CA LEU A 98 6.73 0.08 7.54
C LEU A 98 7.09 -1.39 7.27
N GLY A 99 6.26 -2.11 6.52
CA GLY A 99 6.58 -3.46 6.05
C GLY A 99 7.90 -3.50 5.28
N ALA A 100 8.07 -2.60 4.31
CA ALA A 100 9.33 -2.47 3.57
C ALA A 100 10.53 -2.20 4.49
N LEU A 101 10.38 -1.32 5.48
CA LEU A 101 11.43 -1.00 6.45
C LEU A 101 11.84 -2.24 7.28
N THR A 102 10.86 -3.04 7.72
CA THR A 102 11.14 -4.28 8.48
C THR A 102 11.86 -5.35 7.65
N MET A 103 11.72 -5.32 6.32
CA MET A 103 12.39 -6.27 5.43
C MET A 103 13.84 -5.87 5.12
N LEU A 104 14.18 -4.58 5.16
CA LEU A 104 15.49 -4.08 4.75
C LEU A 104 16.68 -4.80 5.41
N PRO A 105 16.68 -5.08 6.73
CA PRO A 105 17.77 -5.84 7.34
C PRO A 105 17.95 -7.24 6.74
N GLY A 106 16.84 -7.91 6.40
CA GLY A 106 16.88 -9.21 5.75
C GLY A 106 17.38 -9.12 4.31
N ILE A 107 16.93 -8.11 3.56
CA ILE A 107 17.37 -7.82 2.18
C ILE A 107 18.87 -7.52 2.14
N TYR A 108 19.39 -6.73 3.09
CA TYR A 108 20.81 -6.42 3.21
C TYR A 108 21.65 -7.70 3.39
N LEU A 109 21.24 -8.58 4.30
CA LEU A 109 21.91 -9.85 4.53
C LEU A 109 21.91 -10.78 3.31
N VAL A 110 20.89 -10.69 2.45
CA VAL A 110 20.87 -11.43 1.19
C VAL A 110 21.85 -10.80 0.20
N ALA A 111 21.80 -9.47 0.04
CA ALA A 111 22.66 -8.73 -0.87
C ALA A 111 24.15 -8.94 -0.59
N ASP A 112 24.54 -8.94 0.70
CA ASP A 112 25.91 -9.18 1.15
C ASP A 112 26.38 -10.61 0.86
N ARG A 113 25.53 -11.62 1.12
CA ARG A 113 25.88 -13.04 0.86
C ARG A 113 25.98 -13.39 -0.62
N THR A 114 25.15 -12.79 -1.46
CA THR A 114 25.15 -13.08 -2.90
C THR A 114 26.07 -12.14 -3.68
N ASP A 115 26.79 -11.24 -3.02
CA ASP A 115 27.59 -10.17 -3.62
C ASP A 115 26.78 -9.38 -4.69
N ALA A 116 25.50 -9.13 -4.38
CA ALA A 116 24.52 -8.56 -5.30
C ALA A 116 23.98 -7.23 -4.75
N PRO A 117 24.71 -6.11 -4.93
CA PRO A 117 24.28 -4.81 -4.41
C PRO A 117 22.94 -4.33 -4.99
N GLY A 118 22.58 -4.82 -6.19
CA GLY A 118 21.30 -4.52 -6.83
C GLY A 118 20.07 -4.95 -6.01
N VAL A 119 20.17 -6.01 -5.21
CA VAL A 119 19.06 -6.48 -4.35
C VAL A 119 18.73 -5.44 -3.28
N MET A 120 19.75 -4.84 -2.67
CA MET A 120 19.58 -3.77 -1.69
C MET A 120 19.01 -2.51 -2.34
N ALA A 121 19.51 -2.14 -3.52
CA ALA A 121 19.02 -0.99 -4.26
C ALA A 121 17.51 -1.11 -4.60
N MET A 122 17.06 -2.30 -5.02
CA MET A 122 15.63 -2.56 -5.27
C MET A 122 14.77 -2.38 -4.01
N GLY A 123 15.25 -2.87 -2.86
CA GLY A 123 14.55 -2.69 -1.58
C GLY A 123 14.42 -1.21 -1.18
N LEU A 124 15.48 -0.42 -1.38
CA LEU A 124 15.48 1.01 -1.11
C LEU A 124 14.56 1.79 -2.06
N ILE A 125 14.58 1.47 -3.36
CA ILE A 125 13.68 2.07 -4.35
C ILE A 125 12.23 1.77 -3.99
N PHE A 126 11.92 0.52 -3.63
CA PHE A 126 10.58 0.13 -3.21
C PHE A 126 10.11 0.96 -2.00
N TYR A 127 10.95 1.09 -0.97
CA TYR A 127 10.66 1.95 0.19
C TYR A 127 10.41 3.42 -0.22
N ALA A 128 11.26 3.97 -1.10
CA ALA A 128 11.16 5.34 -1.57
C ALA A 128 9.85 5.61 -2.34
N VAL A 129 9.40 4.65 -3.17
CA VAL A 129 8.11 4.76 -3.89
C VAL A 129 6.94 4.88 -2.91
N TRP A 130 6.91 4.07 -1.85
CA TRP A 130 5.84 4.13 -0.84
C TRP A 130 5.89 5.40 0.01
N LEU A 131 7.09 5.90 0.29
CA LEU A 131 7.28 7.21 0.92
C LEU A 131 6.67 8.31 0.04
N PHE A 132 7.01 8.31 -1.25
CA PHE A 132 6.47 9.28 -2.21
C PHE A 132 4.94 9.19 -2.31
N MET A 133 4.37 7.99 -2.39
CA MET A 133 2.92 7.78 -2.39
C MET A 133 2.25 8.32 -1.13
N THR A 134 2.86 8.14 0.04
CA THR A 134 2.36 8.67 1.32
C THR A 134 2.30 10.20 1.30
N VAL A 135 3.36 10.86 0.82
CA VAL A 135 3.40 12.32 0.68
C VAL A 135 2.34 12.79 -0.32
N PHE A 136 2.22 12.11 -1.46
CA PHE A 136 1.21 12.41 -2.48
C PHE A 136 -0.22 12.33 -1.91
N PHE A 137 -0.55 11.28 -1.16
CA PHE A 137 -1.86 11.19 -0.50
C PHE A 137 -2.08 12.26 0.56
N ALA A 138 -1.05 12.67 1.29
CA ALA A 138 -1.16 13.78 2.23
C ALA A 138 -1.46 15.11 1.55
N ILE A 139 -0.86 15.36 0.37
CA ILE A 139 -1.15 16.54 -0.46
C ILE A 139 -2.60 16.47 -0.96
N LEU A 140 -3.02 15.33 -1.54
CA LEU A 140 -4.40 15.13 -2.00
C LEU A 140 -5.42 15.30 -0.88
N GLN A 141 -5.13 14.77 0.31
CA GLN A 141 -5.97 14.92 1.50
C GLN A 141 -6.23 16.41 1.82
N ARG A 142 -5.17 17.24 1.80
CA ARG A 142 -5.29 18.69 2.07
C ARG A 142 -6.05 19.41 0.97
N LEU A 143 -5.73 19.16 -0.30
CA LEU A 143 -6.42 19.76 -1.43
C LEU A 143 -7.91 19.44 -1.42
N TRP A 144 -8.26 18.18 -1.14
CA TRP A 144 -9.65 17.74 -1.13
C TRP A 144 -10.44 18.33 0.05
N ALA A 145 -9.83 18.40 1.24
CA ALA A 145 -10.44 19.03 2.40
C ALA A 145 -10.78 20.51 2.14
N THR A 146 -9.85 21.24 1.52
CA THR A 146 -10.08 22.63 1.11
C THR A 146 -11.21 22.76 0.08
N ALA A 147 -11.25 21.88 -0.92
CA ALA A 147 -12.31 21.88 -1.93
C ALA A 147 -13.70 21.59 -1.33
N VAL A 148 -13.78 20.66 -0.37
CA VAL A 148 -15.03 20.37 0.35
C VAL A 148 -15.49 21.59 1.15
N ALA A 149 -14.58 22.26 1.86
CA ALA A 149 -14.91 23.47 2.63
C ALA A 149 -15.48 24.58 1.74
N PHE A 150 -14.90 24.82 0.56
CA PHE A 150 -15.42 25.82 -0.39
C PHE A 150 -16.85 25.51 -0.86
N LYS A 151 -17.17 24.23 -1.12
CA LYS A 151 -18.51 23.83 -1.56
C LYS A 151 -19.57 24.01 -0.48
N HIS A 152 -19.21 23.87 0.80
CA HIS A 152 -20.13 24.12 1.91
C HIS A 152 -20.45 25.60 2.04
N VAL A 153 -19.44 26.48 1.98
CA VAL A 153 -19.64 27.94 2.09
C VAL A 153 -20.56 28.48 1.00
N SER A 154 -20.43 28.04 -0.25
CA SER A 154 -21.31 28.49 -1.33
C SER A 154 -22.76 28.05 -1.17
N ASN A 155 -23.01 26.94 -0.48
CA ASN A 155 -24.35 26.36 -0.33
C ASN A 155 -25.12 26.98 0.86
N ASP A 156 -24.42 27.68 1.76
CA ASP A 156 -25.02 28.42 2.89
C ASP A 156 -25.34 29.89 2.54
N SER A 157 -24.91 30.36 1.36
CA SER A 157 -25.13 31.73 0.85
C SER A 157 -26.31 31.89 -0.11
N GLU A 158 -27.03 30.81 -0.42
CA GLU A 158 -28.30 30.78 -1.17
C GLU A 158 -29.49 30.54 -0.23
#